data_AF-A0A1B6LZE4-F1
#
_entry.id   AF-A0A1B6LZE4-F1
#
_cell.length_a   1.000
_cell.length_b   1.000
_cell.length_c   1.000
_cell.angle_alpha   90.00
_cell.angle_beta   90.00
_cell.angle_gamma   90.00
#
_symmetry.space_group_name_H-M   'P 1'
#
loop_
_entity.id
_entity.type
_entity.pdbx_description
1 polymer ?
#
loop_
_entity_poly.entity_id
_entity_poly.type
_entity_poly.pdbx_seq_one_letter_code
_entity_poly.pdbx_strand_id
1 'polypeptide(L)'
;MGTNSVACRLQLIRKQLLLMTRPVSTGTPLAEIMERDRLGQWTYSDSSKGTLSTNLIRGLDHMRDPRLNKGMSFTLEERQVLGIHGLIPARFKTQEEELELCQLSVDRYDDDLNKYI
;
A
#
# COMPACT_ATOMS: atom_id res chain seq x y z
N MET A 1 -27.36 -31.02 22.79
CA MET A 1 -26.88 -29.69 23.21
C MET A 1 -25.37 -29.81 23.45
N GLY A 2 -24.43 -29.16 22.78
CA GLY A 2 -24.46 -27.99 21.90
C GLY A 2 -23.24 -27.11 22.17
N THR A 3 -22.02 -27.64 22.20
CA THR A 3 -20.81 -26.86 22.56
C THR A 3 -19.62 -27.01 21.60
N ASN A 4 -19.72 -27.79 20.52
CA ASN A 4 -18.60 -28.03 19.61
C ASN A 4 -18.38 -26.94 18.55
N SER A 5 -19.27 -25.95 18.45
CA SER A 5 -19.23 -24.94 17.39
C SER A 5 -18.34 -23.73 17.75
N VAL A 6 -18.28 -23.35 19.02
CA VAL A 6 -17.48 -22.20 19.48
C VAL A 6 -16.01 -22.58 19.60
N ALA A 7 -15.71 -23.79 20.06
CA ALA A 7 -14.34 -24.32 20.13
C ALA A 7 -13.72 -24.48 18.73
N CYS A 8 -14.51 -24.95 17.75
CA CYS A 8 -14.06 -25.08 16.37
C CYS A 8 -13.86 -23.71 15.69
N ARG A 9 -14.73 -22.73 15.98
CA ARG A 9 -14.53 -21.33 15.54
C ARG A 9 -13.34 -20.65 16.21
N LEU A 10 -13.09 -20.86 17.50
CA LEU A 10 -11.88 -20.37 18.17
C LEU A 10 -10.63 -21.06 17.63
N GLN A 11 -10.67 -22.35 17.33
CA GLN A 11 -9.55 -23.07 16.69
C GLN A 11 -9.30 -22.58 15.27
N LEU A 12 -10.35 -22.25 14.51
CA LEU A 12 -10.22 -21.66 13.18
C LEU A 12 -9.65 -20.24 13.24
N ILE A 13 -10.10 -19.40 14.18
CA ILE A 13 -9.54 -18.07 14.42
C ILE A 13 -8.09 -18.16 14.89
N ARG A 14 -7.77 -19.12 15.78
CA ARG A 14 -6.39 -19.34 16.28
C ARG A 14 -5.48 -19.90 15.19
N LYS A 15 -5.98 -20.78 14.30
CA LYS A 15 -5.29 -21.23 13.08
C LYS A 15 -5.12 -20.09 12.07
N GLN A 16 -6.13 -19.24 11.89
CA GLN A 16 -6.06 -18.06 11.02
C GLN A 16 -5.03 -17.06 11.54
N LEU A 17 -4.98 -16.83 12.86
CA LEU A 17 -3.96 -16.01 13.51
C LEU A 17 -2.55 -16.61 13.34
N LEU A 18 -2.42 -17.95 13.43
CA LEU A 18 -1.16 -18.67 13.20
C LEU A 18 -0.74 -18.74 11.72
N LEU A 19 -1.68 -18.68 10.78
CA LEU A 19 -1.41 -18.65 9.34
C LEU A 19 -0.95 -17.27 8.85
N MET A 20 -1.22 -16.21 9.61
CA MET A 20 -0.68 -14.86 9.36
C MET A 20 0.72 -14.64 9.98
N THR A 21 1.27 -15.61 10.72
CA THR A 21 2.62 -15.55 11.31
C THR A 21 3.65 -16.38 10.55
N ARG A 22 3.55 -16.47 9.22
CA ARG A 22 4.67 -16.97 8.41
C ARG A 22 5.60 -15.80 8.09
N PRO A 23 6.76 -15.66 8.77
CA PRO A 23 7.70 -14.60 8.44
C PRO A 23 8.31 -14.91 7.08
N VAL A 24 8.13 -13.99 6.13
CA VAL A 24 9.06 -13.89 5.00
C VAL A 24 10.40 -13.43 5.60
N SER A 25 11.40 -14.28 5.39
CA SER A 25 12.80 -14.15 5.77
C SER A 25 13.35 -12.71 5.64
N THR A 26 13.25 -11.93 6.72
CA THR A 26 14.16 -10.82 7.03
C THR A 26 14.28 -10.80 8.55
N GLY A 27 15.51 -10.92 9.07
CA GLY A 27 15.79 -11.11 10.50
C GLY A 27 15.50 -9.91 11.41
N THR A 28 14.67 -8.96 10.96
CA THR A 28 14.24 -7.80 11.73
C THR A 28 12.99 -8.14 12.55
N PRO A 29 13.00 -7.89 13.87
CA PRO A 29 11.82 -8.12 14.71
C PRO A 29 10.66 -7.24 14.23
N LEU A 30 9.45 -7.81 14.20
CA LEU A 30 8.24 -7.12 13.73
C LEU A 30 8.03 -5.76 14.40
N ALA A 31 8.44 -5.59 15.66
CA ALA A 31 8.37 -4.33 16.39
C ALA A 31 9.25 -3.20 15.80
N GLU A 32 10.34 -3.52 15.13
CA GLU A 32 11.24 -2.54 14.47
C GLU A 32 10.72 -2.16 13.08
N ILE A 33 10.07 -3.09 12.37
CA ILE A 33 9.43 -2.86 11.06
C ILE A 33 8.13 -2.03 11.22
N MET A 34 7.52 -2.11 12.40
CA MET A 34 6.22 -1.56 12.73
C MET A 34 6.33 -0.29 13.58
N GLU A 35 7.29 0.59 13.30
CA GLU A 35 7.34 1.89 13.94
C GLU A 35 6.05 2.67 13.59
N ARG A 36 5.38 3.19 14.62
CA ARG A 36 4.20 4.04 14.44
C ARG A 36 4.66 5.49 14.46
N ASP A 37 4.25 6.28 13.47
CA ASP A 37 4.49 7.71 13.51
C ASP A 37 3.79 8.38 14.71
N ARG A 38 4.03 9.69 14.87
CA ARG A 38 3.39 10.53 15.89
C ARG A 38 1.86 10.57 15.77
N LEU A 39 1.29 10.11 14.66
CA LEU A 39 -0.14 10.02 14.39
C LEU A 39 -0.68 8.59 14.57
N GLY A 40 0.15 7.64 15.02
CA GLY A 40 -0.22 6.24 15.20
C GLY A 40 -0.34 5.45 13.90
N GLN A 41 0.20 5.96 12.80
CA GLN A 41 0.22 5.32 11.50
C GLN A 41 1.38 4.35 11.37
N TRP A 42 1.15 3.20 10.73
CA TRP A 42 2.25 2.28 10.42
C TRP A 42 3.07 2.92 9.30
N THR A 43 4.30 3.31 9.62
CA THR A 43 5.19 3.91 8.63
C THR A 43 6.00 2.85 7.92
N TYR A 44 6.27 3.07 6.65
CA TYR A 44 7.22 2.26 5.89
C TYR A 44 8.64 2.70 6.26
N SER A 45 9.32 1.94 7.12
CA SER A 45 10.74 2.14 7.38
C SER A 45 11.57 1.38 6.34
N ASP A 46 11.94 2.07 5.26
CA ASP A 46 12.95 1.67 4.27
C ASP A 46 12.75 0.32 3.56
N SER A 47 12.95 0.32 2.24
CA SER A 47 12.67 -0.80 1.33
C SER A 47 13.52 -2.05 1.57
N SER A 48 14.42 -1.98 2.55
CA SER A 48 15.32 -3.03 3.01
C SER A 48 14.78 -3.86 4.19
N LYS A 49 13.76 -3.39 4.92
CA LYS A 49 13.30 -4.00 6.18
C LYS A 49 11.90 -4.64 6.07
N GLY A 50 11.83 -5.73 5.31
CA GLY A 50 10.73 -6.69 5.40
C GLY A 50 9.48 -6.35 4.61
N THR A 51 8.84 -7.39 4.06
CA THR A 51 7.58 -7.27 3.33
C THR A 51 6.44 -6.99 4.31
N LEU A 52 6.20 -5.71 4.63
CA LEU A 52 4.92 -5.29 5.21
C LEU A 52 3.80 -5.61 4.22
N SER A 53 2.64 -6.05 4.73
CA SER A 53 1.49 -6.23 3.85
C SER A 53 1.03 -4.87 3.34
N THR A 54 0.79 -4.79 2.02
CA THR A 54 0.37 -3.56 1.32
C THR A 54 -0.79 -2.84 2.00
N ASN A 55 -1.72 -3.59 2.60
CA ASN A 55 -2.89 -3.07 3.29
C ASN A 55 -2.58 -2.30 4.60
N LEU A 56 -1.34 -2.39 5.11
CA LEU A 56 -0.91 -1.66 6.30
C LEU A 56 -0.29 -0.29 5.97
N ILE A 57 0.16 -0.11 4.72
CA ILE A 57 0.82 1.11 4.25
C ILE A 57 -0.24 2.14 3.87
N ARG A 58 -0.13 3.34 4.44
CA ARG A 58 -1.11 4.42 4.32
C ARG A 58 -0.44 5.79 4.20
N GLY A 59 -1.23 6.79 3.81
CA GLY A 59 -0.78 8.17 3.72
C GLY A 59 0.36 8.37 2.72
N LEU A 60 1.36 9.17 3.12
CA LEU A 60 2.51 9.52 2.29
C LEU A 60 3.34 8.30 1.88
N ASP A 61 3.48 7.32 2.78
CA ASP A 61 4.29 6.14 2.51
C ASP A 61 3.70 5.26 1.42
N HIS A 62 2.36 5.22 1.32
CA HIS A 62 1.68 4.53 0.23
C HIS A 62 1.96 5.21 -1.13
N MET A 63 2.02 6.55 -1.15
CA MET A 63 2.31 7.30 -2.38
C MET A 63 3.81 7.27 -2.76
N ARG A 64 4.70 7.04 -1.80
CA ARG A 64 6.15 6.94 -2.04
C ARG A 64 6.55 5.63 -2.71
N ASP A 65 5.80 4.55 -2.49
CA ASP A 65 6.07 3.28 -3.15
C ASP A 65 5.55 3.31 -4.61
N PRO A 66 6.45 3.28 -5.63
CA PRO A 66 6.04 3.31 -7.04
C PRO A 66 5.22 2.09 -7.45
N ARG A 67 5.25 0.99 -6.67
CA ARG A 67 4.47 -0.23 -6.97
C ARG A 67 3.02 -0.12 -6.55
N LEU A 68 2.72 0.79 -5.63
CA LEU A 68 1.38 0.98 -5.05
C LEU A 68 0.72 2.26 -5.56
N ASN A 69 1.53 3.26 -5.87
CA ASN A 69 1.06 4.56 -6.31
C ASN A 69 0.39 4.48 -7.70
N LYS A 70 -0.89 4.85 -7.77
CA LYS A 70 -1.69 4.94 -9.01
C LYS A 70 -1.91 6.38 -9.49
N GLY A 71 -1.22 7.36 -8.91
CA GLY A 71 -1.37 8.78 -9.25
C GLY A 71 -2.80 9.28 -9.03
N MET A 72 -3.41 9.91 -10.04
CA MET A 72 -4.80 10.39 -9.95
C MET A 72 -5.86 9.30 -10.15
N SER A 73 -5.44 8.06 -10.44
CA SER A 73 -6.35 6.95 -10.75
C SER A 73 -7.02 6.33 -9.52
N PHE A 74 -6.66 6.74 -8.30
CA PHE A 74 -7.34 6.28 -7.08
C PHE A 74 -8.80 6.72 -7.03
N THR A 75 -9.69 5.78 -6.69
CA THR A 75 -11.12 6.06 -6.46
C THR A 75 -11.32 6.85 -5.15
N LEU A 76 -12.49 7.46 -4.99
CA LEU A 76 -12.82 8.21 -3.76
C LEU A 76 -12.71 7.33 -2.51
N GLU A 77 -13.20 6.09 -2.58
CA GLU A 77 -13.19 5.12 -1.49
C GLU A 77 -11.76 4.72 -1.12
N GLU A 78 -10.93 4.39 -2.12
CA GLU A 78 -9.51 4.08 -1.92
C GLU A 78 -8.78 5.26 -1.24
N ARG A 79 -9.03 6.50 -1.70
CA ARG A 79 -8.39 7.69 -1.15
C ARG A 79 -8.75 7.93 0.32
N GLN A 80 -9.98 7.63 0.72
CA GLN A 80 -10.44 7.76 2.10
C GLN A 80 -9.83 6.67 3.00
N VAL A 81 -9.83 5.42 2.54
CA VAL A 81 -9.27 4.27 3.27
C VAL A 81 -7.76 4.43 3.46
N LEU A 82 -7.05 4.88 2.43
CA LEU A 82 -5.60 5.09 2.46
C LEU A 82 -5.21 6.40 3.15
N GLY A 83 -6.16 7.31 3.43
CA GLY A 83 -5.88 8.60 4.06
C GLY A 83 -5.15 9.60 3.15
N ILE A 84 -5.32 9.48 1.83
CA ILE A 84 -4.64 10.31 0.81
C ILE A 84 -5.56 11.33 0.13
N HIS A 85 -6.84 11.39 0.51
CA HIS A 85 -7.84 12.27 -0.11
C HIS A 85 -7.45 13.75 -0.14
N GLY A 86 -6.73 14.26 0.87
CA GLY A 86 -6.25 15.65 0.92
C GLY A 86 -4.89 15.88 0.27
N LEU A 87 -4.20 14.83 -0.19
CA LEU A 87 -2.84 14.89 -0.74
C LEU A 87 -2.80 14.90 -2.27
N ILE A 88 -3.91 14.49 -2.90
CA ILE A 88 -4.05 14.37 -4.36
C ILE A 88 -5.10 15.39 -4.82
N PRO A 89 -4.95 16.01 -6.00
CA PRO A 89 -5.98 16.89 -6.56
C PRO A 89 -7.37 16.23 -6.59
N ALA A 90 -8.44 17.02 -6.43
CA ALA A 90 -9.82 16.52 -6.37
C ALA A 90 -10.34 15.91 -7.69
N ARG A 91 -9.55 15.95 -8.77
CA ARG A 91 -9.89 15.32 -10.05
C ARG A 91 -9.57 13.83 -9.98
N PHE A 92 -10.49 13.03 -10.50
CA PHE A 92 -10.33 11.59 -10.70
C PHE A 92 -10.07 11.36 -12.18
N LYS A 93 -9.18 10.41 -12.48
CA LYS A 93 -8.91 9.94 -13.84
C LYS A 93 -8.94 8.43 -13.87
N THR A 94 -9.17 7.85 -15.03
CA THR A 94 -8.92 6.41 -15.21
C THR A 94 -7.42 6.16 -15.43
N GLN A 95 -7.02 4.89 -15.36
CA GLN A 95 -5.62 4.52 -15.59
C GLN A 95 -5.20 4.78 -17.04
N GLU A 96 -6.14 4.63 -17.97
CA GLU A 96 -5.96 4.92 -19.40
C GLU A 96 -5.76 6.42 -19.64
N GLU A 97 -6.57 7.29 -19.04
CA GLU A 97 -6.42 8.74 -19.15
C GLU A 97 -5.08 9.22 -18.58
N GLU A 98 -4.60 8.63 -17.49
CA GLU A 98 -3.30 8.95 -16.92
C GLU A 98 -2.15 8.48 -17.84
N LEU A 99 -2.31 7.32 -18.48
CA LEU A 99 -1.35 6.80 -19.46
C LEU A 99 -1.27 7.71 -20.70
N GLU A 100 -2.39 8.17 -21.22
CA GLU A 100 -2.45 9.13 -22.33
C GLU A 100 -1.70 10.42 -21.98
N LEU A 101 -1.86 10.93 -20.76
CA LEU A 101 -1.13 12.11 -20.30
C LEU A 101 0.37 11.86 -20.17
N CYS A 102 0.79 10.67 -19.72
CA CYS A 102 2.18 10.28 -19.71
C CYS A 102 2.75 10.23 -21.12
N GLN A 103 2.04 9.61 -22.08
CA GLN A 103 2.45 9.56 -23.49
C GLN A 103 2.60 10.96 -24.08
N LEU A 104 1.57 11.80 -23.93
CA LEU A 104 1.61 13.20 -24.35
C LEU A 104 2.76 13.97 -23.70
N SER A 105 3.11 13.66 -22.44
CA SER A 105 4.23 14.31 -21.78
C SER A 105 5.57 13.89 -22.37
N VAL A 106 5.74 12.61 -22.73
CA VAL A 106 6.95 12.07 -23.36
C VAL A 106 7.09 12.59 -24.79
N ASP A 107 5.99 12.63 -25.54
CA ASP A 107 5.95 13.08 -26.94
C ASP A 107 6.29 14.56 -27.12
N ARG A 108 6.21 15.37 -26.05
CA ARG A 108 6.64 16.78 -26.07
C ARG A 108 8.15 16.97 -26.14
N TYR A 109 8.95 15.94 -25.86
CA TYR A 109 10.40 16.04 -25.95
C TYR A 109 10.87 15.72 -27.36
N ASP A 110 11.58 16.65 -27.99
CA ASP A 110 12.14 16.45 -29.34
C ASP A 110 13.35 15.50 -29.33
N ASP A 111 14.21 15.59 -28.31
CA ASP A 111 15.40 14.75 -28.15
C ASP A 111 15.07 13.43 -27.46
N ASP A 112 15.50 12.32 -28.06
CA ASP A 112 15.27 10.97 -27.54
C ASP A 112 15.99 10.73 -26.21
N LEU A 113 17.11 11.41 -25.94
CA LEU A 113 17.78 11.30 -24.64
C LEU A 113 16.89 11.83 -23.51
N ASN A 114 16.13 12.90 -23.75
CA ASN A 114 15.24 13.49 -22.75
C ASN A 114 14.01 12.59 -22.46
N LYS A 115 13.62 11.73 -23.41
CA LYS A 115 12.53 10.76 -23.20
C LYS A 115 12.92 9.61 -22.26
N TYR A 116 14.22 9.39 -22.06
CA TYR A 116 14.73 8.30 -21.22
C TYR A 116 14.90 8.68 -19.74
N ILE A 117 14.90 9.98 -19.43
CA ILE A 117 15.03 10.52 -18.07
C ILE A 117 13.67 10.50 -17.37
#